data_AF-A0A0A2C9B6-F1
#
_entry.id   AF-A0A0A2C9B6-F1
#
_cell.length_a   1.000
_cell.length_b   1.000
_cell.length_c   1.000
_cell.angle_alpha   90.00
_cell.angle_beta   90.00
_cell.angle_gamma   90.00
#
_symmetry.space_group_name_H-M   'P 1'
#
loop_
_entity.id
_entity.type
_entity.pdbx_description
1 polymer ?
#
loop_
_entity_poly.entity_id
_entity_poly.type
_entity_poly.pdbx_seq_one_letter_code
_entity_poly.pdbx_strand_id
1 'polypeptide(L)' 'MGEAKRRKELGLPPREKPVELKLPVLDKENIQKKVRSFLYKNPVVPFVFYGLVLGAFGWGLYNLVKGYQLIKS' A
#
# COMPACT_ATOMS: atom_id res chain seq x y z
N MET A 1 34.61 -3.57 -14.65
CA MET A 1 35.71 -4.55 -14.80
C MET A 1 36.83 -4.43 -13.74
N GLY A 2 37.03 -3.27 -13.09
CA GLY A 2 38.13 -3.06 -12.13
C GLY A 2 38.10 -3.97 -10.89
N GLU A 3 36.94 -4.15 -10.25
CA GLU A 3 36.83 -4.99 -9.05
C GLU A 3 37.08 -6.49 -9.32
N ALA A 4 36.64 -6.98 -10.46
CA ALA A 4 36.85 -8.37 -10.86
C ALA A 4 38.34 -8.67 -11.12
N LYS A 5 39.05 -7.70 -11.75
CA LYS A 5 40.50 -7.79 -11.98
C LYS A 5 41.27 -7.74 -10.65
N ARG A 6 40.88 -6.83 -9.74
CA ARG A 6 41.48 -6.69 -8.40
C ARG A 6 41.31 -7.94 -7.53
N ARG A 7 40.15 -8.62 -7.60
CA ARG A 7 39.92 -9.88 -6.90
C ARG A 7 40.78 -11.02 -7.43
N LYS A 8 40.96 -11.07 -8.75
CA LYS A 8 41.83 -12.06 -9.41
C LYS A 8 43.29 -11.86 -9.01
N GLU A 9 43.76 -10.62 -8.91
CA GLU A 9 45.11 -10.27 -8.42
C GLU A 9 45.31 -10.64 -6.94
N LEU A 10 44.26 -10.58 -6.13
CA LEU A 10 44.26 -10.97 -4.71
C LEU A 10 43.97 -12.47 -4.47
N GLY A 11 43.82 -13.27 -5.52
CA GLY A 11 43.49 -14.70 -5.41
C GLY A 11 42.10 -15.00 -4.82
N LEU A 12 41.21 -14.01 -4.77
CA LEU A 12 39.88 -14.16 -4.19
C LEU A 12 38.91 -14.80 -5.19
N PRO A 13 38.01 -15.69 -4.73
CA PRO A 13 37.05 -16.32 -5.61
C PRO A 13 36.10 -15.29 -6.27
N PRO A 14 35.55 -15.58 -7.46
CA PRO A 14 34.54 -14.75 -8.09
C PRO A 14 33.39 -14.48 -7.13
N ARG A 15 32.86 -13.25 -7.15
CA ARG A 15 31.73 -12.88 -6.30
C ARG A 15 30.55 -13.78 -6.65
N GLU A 16 30.01 -14.48 -5.65
CA GLU A 16 28.75 -15.20 -5.80
C GLU A 16 27.71 -14.23 -6.34
N LYS A 17 27.02 -14.61 -7.42
CA LYS A 17 25.95 -13.78 -7.98
C LYS A 17 24.95 -13.57 -6.84
N PRO A 18 24.48 -12.32 -6.61
CA PRO A 18 23.47 -12.10 -5.60
C PRO A 18 22.34 -13.09 -5.89
N VAL A 19 21.98 -13.91 -4.89
CA VAL A 19 20.79 -14.77 -4.96
C VAL A 19 19.69 -13.86 -5.46
N GLU A 20 19.16 -14.14 -6.65
CA GLU A 20 18.03 -13.39 -7.20
C GLU A 20 16.86 -13.63 -6.25
N LEU A 21 16.76 -12.81 -5.20
CA LEU A 21 15.61 -12.74 -4.34
C LEU A 21 14.45 -12.32 -5.25
N LYS A 22 13.71 -13.31 -5.74
CA LYS A 22 12.43 -13.12 -6.42
C LYS A 22 11.44 -12.58 -5.41
N LEU A 23 11.54 -11.29 -5.12
CA LEU A 23 10.56 -10.60 -4.32
C LEU A 23 9.23 -10.68 -5.05
N PRO A 24 8.12 -10.99 -4.35
CA PRO A 24 6.82 -10.98 -4.97
C PRO A 24 6.55 -9.58 -5.53
N VAL A 25 6.37 -9.49 -6.85
CA VAL A 25 6.02 -8.25 -7.52
C VAL A 25 4.52 -8.07 -7.43
N LEU A 26 4.08 -6.86 -7.06
CA LEU A 26 2.66 -6.53 -7.01
C LEU A 26 2.07 -6.57 -8.42
N ASP A 27 1.23 -7.55 -8.69
CA ASP A 27 0.49 -7.67 -9.95
C ASP A 27 -0.71 -6.72 -9.94
N LYS A 28 -0.44 -5.46 -10.30
CA LYS A 28 -1.43 -4.39 -10.32
C LYS A 28 -2.58 -4.70 -11.28
N GLU A 29 -2.30 -5.31 -12.43
CA GLU A 29 -3.30 -5.55 -13.47
C GLU A 29 -4.33 -6.59 -13.02
N ASN A 30 -3.87 -7.71 -12.45
CA ASN A 30 -4.78 -8.74 -11.96
C ASN A 30 -5.59 -8.25 -10.77
N ILE A 31 -4.99 -7.45 -9.88
CA ILE A 31 -5.71 -6.83 -8.76
C ILE A 31 -6.80 -5.88 -9.28
N GLN A 32 -6.47 -5.01 -10.24
CA GLN A 32 -7.45 -4.08 -10.81
C GLN A 32 -8.62 -4.80 -11.50
N LYS A 33 -8.33 -5.83 -12.31
CA LYS A 33 -9.38 -6.64 -12.95
C LYS A 33 -10.30 -7.30 -11.91
N LYS A 34 -9.71 -7.84 -10.84
CA LYS A 34 -10.46 -8.50 -9.76
C LYS A 34 -11.37 -7.52 -9.02
N VAL A 35 -10.83 -6.36 -8.62
CA VAL A 35 -11.61 -5.31 -7.94
C VAL A 35 -12.72 -4.80 -8.86
N ARG A 36 -12.42 -4.53 -10.14
CA ARG A 36 -13.42 -4.07 -11.11
C ARG A 36 -14.56 -5.06 -11.27
N SER A 37 -14.25 -6.34 -11.46
CA SER A 37 -15.26 -7.41 -11.57
C SER A 37 -16.13 -7.49 -10.31
N PHE A 38 -15.51 -7.41 -9.14
CA PHE A 38 -16.22 -7.42 -7.86
C PHE A 38 -17.18 -6.22 -7.70
N LEU A 39 -16.73 -5.01 -8.06
CA LEU A 39 -17.53 -3.80 -7.95
C LEU A 39 -18.71 -3.78 -8.93
N TYR A 40 -18.54 -4.32 -10.14
CA TYR A 40 -19.67 -4.49 -11.07
C TYR A 40 -20.68 -5.51 -10.60
N LYS A 41 -20.24 -6.60 -9.95
CA LYS A 41 -21.14 -7.59 -9.37
C LYS A 41 -21.89 -7.03 -8.15
N ASN A 42 -21.25 -6.12 -7.40
CA ASN A 42 -21.79 -5.58 -6.16
C ASN A 42 -21.82 -4.05 -6.19
N PRO A 43 -22.73 -3.44 -6.97
CA PRO A 43 -22.77 -1.99 -7.15
C PRO A 43 -23.08 -1.21 -5.87
N VAL A 44 -23.63 -1.87 -4.84
CA VAL A 44 -23.94 -1.27 -3.53
C VAL A 44 -22.69 -1.01 -2.67
N VAL A 45 -21.60 -1.75 -2.89
CA VAL A 45 -20.41 -1.69 -2.04
C VAL A 45 -19.77 -0.30 -1.98
N PRO A 46 -19.56 0.42 -3.10
CA PRO A 46 -19.08 1.80 -3.06
C PRO A 46 -19.97 2.71 -2.20
N PHE A 47 -21.29 2.63 -2.35
CA PHE A 47 -22.22 3.49 -1.62
C PHE A 47 -22.16 3.25 -0.11
N VAL A 48 -22.13 1.98 0.32
CA VAL A 48 -22.01 1.64 1.74
C VAL A 48 -20.66 2.09 2.30
N PHE A 49 -19.58 1.84 1.56
CA PHE A 49 -18.24 2.24 1.98
C PHE A 49 -18.12 3.77 2.14
N TYR A 50 -18.48 4.52 1.11
CA TYR A 50 -18.43 5.98 1.16
C TYR A 50 -19.44 6.56 2.14
N GLY A 51 -20.62 5.96 2.26
CA GLY A 51 -21.62 6.35 3.26
C GLY A 51 -21.11 6.20 4.68
N LEU A 52 -20.44 5.08 5.00
CA LEU A 52 -19.82 4.88 6.31
C LEU A 52 -18.69 5.87 6.57
N VAL A 53 -17.81 6.10 5.58
CA VAL A 53 -16.71 7.06 5.72
C VAL A 53 -17.23 8.47 5.98
N LEU A 54 -18.20 8.93 5.18
CA LEU A 54 -18.81 10.26 5.35
C LEU A 54 -19.57 10.37 6.66
N GLY A 55 -20.31 9.33 7.06
CA GLY A 55 -21.04 9.29 8.32
C GLY A 55 -20.10 9.37 9.52
N ALA A 56 -19.03 8.57 9.53
CA ALA A 56 -18.01 8.61 10.58
C ALA A 56 -17.31 9.97 10.63
N PHE A 57 -17.02 10.56 9.47
CA PHE A 57 -16.39 11.88 9.39
C PHE A 57 -17.30 12.98 9.95
N GLY A 58 -18.57 13.02 9.55
CA GLY A 58 -19.57 13.97 10.06
C GLY A 58 -19.79 13.81 11.56
N TRP A 59 -19.88 12.56 12.05
CA TRP A 59 -20.00 12.27 13.48
C TRP A 59 -18.76 12.74 14.26
N GLY A 60 -17.56 12.52 13.72
CA GLY A 60 -16.31 13.00 14.32
C GLY A 60 -16.28 14.52 14.42
N LEU A 61 -16.63 15.23 13.35
CA LEU A 61 -16.72 16.70 13.34
C LEU A 61 -17.75 17.21 14.34
N TYR A 62 -18.93 16.61 14.40
CA TYR A 62 -19.98 16.99 15.34
C TYR A 62 -19.50 16.88 16.80
N ASN A 63 -18.87 15.75 17.16
CA ASN A 63 -18.35 15.55 18.51
C ASN A 63 -17.20 16.51 18.84
N LEU A 64 -16.36 16.84 17.86
CA LEU A 64 -15.27 17.80 18.03
C LEU A 64 -15.81 19.20 18.32
N VAL A 65 -16.79 19.67 17.54
CA VAL A 65 -17.45 20.97 17.77
C VAL A 65 -18.17 21.00 19.12
N LYS A 66 -18.92 19.95 19.44
CA LYS A 66 -19.62 19.82 20.72
C LYS A 66 -18.64 19.80 21.90
N GLY A 67 -17.53 19.07 21.79
CA GLY A 67 -16.47 19.04 22.79
C GLY A 67 -15.82 20.40 22.97
N TYR A 68 -15.53 21.11 21.88
CA TYR A 68 -15.00 22.47 21.95
C TYR A 68 -15.97 23.45 22.62
N GLN A 69 -17.26 23.36 22.32
CA GLN A 69 -18.30 24.18 22.97
C GLN A 69 -18.43 23.86 24.46
N LEU A 70 -18.30 22.59 24.87
CA LEU A 70 -18.30 22.19 26.28
C LEU A 70 -17.08 22.69 27.06
N ILE A 71 -15.91 22.83 26.42
CA ILE A 71 -14.69 23.34 27.06
C ILE A 71 -14.72 24.88 27.17
N LYS A 72 -15.38 25.55 26.21
CA LYS A 72 -15.47 27.02 26.15
C LYS A 72 -16.60 27.59 27.03
N SER A 73 -17.63 26.78 27.32
CA SER A 73 -18.76 27.15 28.20
C SER A 73 -18.41 27.00 29.67
#